data_AF-W7PT94-F1
#
_entry.id   AF-W7PT94-F1
#
_cell.length_a   1.000
_cell.length_b   1.000
_cell.length_c   1.000
_cell.angle_alpha   90.00
_cell.angle_beta   90.00
_cell.angle_gamma   90.00
#
_symmetry.space_group_name_H-M   'P 1'
#
loop_
_entity.id
_entity.type
_entity.pdbx_description
1 polymer ?
#
loop_
_entity_poly.entity_id
_entity_poly.type
_entity_poly.pdbx_seq_one_letter_code
_entity_poly.pdbx_strand_id
1 'polypeptide(L)'
;MGHRLIPLVDQRQAGELLGRIKSVRKKFAQEVGFLPSVVHIRDNLELGANTYVITLKGAEIGRAEAFPGQWLAIDPGQVTGQLQGTPTEDPAFGLPAVWIDSGQREHAQVYGYTVVDAGTVVATHLNHLLHRHAAEMLGRQEVQKLLDKLGEEQKSLVEDVVPKAINLTTLQRILQNLLEEGVSIRDMRTILDTLAEYAPQQQDANELTALVRIALGRSITQQWFPGQDTLNVIGLEAQLEQVLMQAMNGNGALEPGLAETLMSQAELALTRHEASGEPPVMVVQHSLRPLLSRFLRRRLRHLVVMSQAEIPDDRTLRVTTLVGGR
;
A
#
# COMPACT_ATOMS: atom_id res chain seq x y z
N MET A 1 23.02 -6.62 8.32
CA MET A 1 22.62 -8.03 8.13
C MET A 1 23.58 -8.91 8.92
N GLY A 2 23.08 -10.02 9.46
CA GLY A 2 23.91 -11.03 10.12
C GLY A 2 24.92 -11.67 9.16
N HIS A 3 26.00 -12.21 9.70
CA HIS A 3 27.15 -12.66 8.92
C HIS A 3 26.85 -13.81 7.93
N ARG A 4 25.84 -14.67 8.20
CA ARG A 4 25.47 -15.75 7.27
C ARG A 4 24.72 -15.26 6.04
N LEU A 5 24.22 -14.02 6.04
CA LEU A 5 23.52 -13.42 4.90
C LEU A 5 24.47 -12.71 3.92
N ILE A 6 25.74 -12.51 4.28
CA ILE A 6 26.74 -11.82 3.45
C ILE A 6 26.85 -12.43 2.05
N PRO A 7 26.86 -13.77 1.86
CA PRO A 7 26.91 -14.35 0.52
C PRO A 7 25.75 -13.93 -0.40
N LEU A 8 24.57 -13.64 0.14
CA LEU A 8 23.41 -13.19 -0.66
C LEU A 8 23.65 -11.81 -1.31
N VAL A 9 24.53 -11.00 -0.72
CA VAL A 9 24.79 -9.61 -1.13
C VAL A 9 26.19 -9.39 -1.71
N ASP A 10 27.03 -10.43 -1.78
CA ASP A 10 28.38 -10.34 -2.34
C ASP A 10 28.36 -10.52 -3.86
N GLN A 11 28.71 -9.47 -4.61
CA GLN A 11 28.80 -9.50 -6.07
C GLN A 11 29.79 -10.54 -6.59
N ARG A 12 30.84 -10.87 -5.82
CA ARG A 12 31.86 -11.85 -6.20
C ARG A 12 31.34 -13.29 -6.09
N GLN A 13 30.29 -13.52 -5.31
CA GLN A 13 29.65 -14.82 -5.08
C GLN A 13 28.32 -14.94 -5.81
N ALA A 14 28.11 -14.16 -6.88
CA ALA A 14 26.84 -14.09 -7.60
C ALA A 14 25.64 -13.71 -6.70
N GLY A 15 25.85 -12.77 -5.77
CA GLY A 15 24.84 -12.31 -4.80
C GLY A 15 23.52 -11.89 -5.45
N GLU A 16 22.58 -12.83 -5.49
CA GLU A 16 21.29 -12.68 -6.18
C GLU A 16 20.44 -11.55 -5.60
N LEU A 17 20.62 -11.23 -4.32
CA LEU A 17 19.80 -10.25 -3.62
C LEU A 17 20.02 -8.83 -4.16
N LEU A 18 21.24 -8.48 -4.59
CA LEU A 18 21.50 -7.15 -5.16
C LEU A 18 20.71 -6.90 -6.45
N GLY A 19 20.68 -7.89 -7.33
CA GLY A 19 19.88 -7.84 -8.56
C GLY A 19 18.39 -7.73 -8.25
N ARG A 20 17.91 -8.52 -7.29
CA ARG A 20 16.51 -8.50 -6.83
C ARG A 20 16.11 -7.16 -6.21
N ILE A 21 16.95 -6.55 -5.36
CA ILE A 21 16.72 -5.22 -4.79
C ILE A 21 16.60 -4.17 -5.89
N LYS A 22 17.47 -4.22 -6.91
CA LYS A 22 17.39 -3.31 -8.07
C LYS A 22 16.07 -3.48 -8.84
N SER A 23 15.65 -4.72 -9.07
CA SER A 23 14.38 -5.04 -9.74
C SER A 23 13.18 -4.59 -8.91
N VAL A 24 13.18 -4.82 -7.60
CA VAL A 24 12.15 -4.36 -6.65
C VAL A 24 12.00 -2.84 -6.72
N ARG A 25 13.10 -2.08 -6.63
CA ARG A 25 13.06 -0.61 -6.74
C ARG A 25 12.52 -0.13 -8.08
N LYS A 26 12.90 -0.80 -9.18
CA LYS A 26 12.42 -0.47 -10.53
C LYS A 26 10.91 -0.74 -10.65
N LYS A 27 10.45 -1.90 -10.18
CA LYS A 27 9.04 -2.29 -10.18
C LYS A 27 8.20 -1.32 -9.34
N PHE A 28 8.64 -1.03 -8.12
CA PHE A 28 8.01 -0.02 -7.26
C PHE A 28 7.87 1.32 -7.99
N ALA A 29 8.93 1.81 -8.66
CA ALA A 29 8.85 3.07 -9.38
C ALA A 29 7.83 3.05 -10.55
N GLN A 30 7.69 1.91 -11.22
CA GLN A 30 6.72 1.70 -12.30
C GLN A 30 5.29 1.54 -11.83
N GLU A 31 5.07 1.13 -10.58
CA GLU A 31 3.74 0.94 -9.97
C GLU A 31 3.29 2.19 -9.21
N VAL A 32 4.18 2.77 -8.40
CA VAL A 32 3.86 3.87 -7.49
C VAL A 32 4.09 5.25 -8.13
N GLY A 33 5.12 5.39 -8.96
CA GLY A 33 5.37 6.63 -9.73
C GLY A 33 6.52 7.51 -9.25
N PHE A 34 7.31 7.05 -8.29
CA PHE A 34 8.59 7.70 -7.96
C PHE A 34 9.68 6.67 -7.68
N LEU A 35 10.94 7.07 -7.88
CA LEU A 35 12.09 6.20 -7.62
C LEU A 35 12.52 6.35 -6.15
N PRO A 36 12.41 5.29 -5.31
CA PRO A 36 12.85 5.37 -3.92
C PRO A 36 14.37 5.47 -3.85
N SER A 37 14.88 5.97 -2.73
CA SER A 37 16.32 6.08 -2.47
C SER A 37 17.05 4.73 -2.58
N VAL A 38 18.38 4.78 -2.70
CA VAL A 38 19.21 3.58 -2.79
C VAL A 38 19.18 2.84 -1.45
N VAL A 39 19.09 1.50 -1.50
CA VAL A 39 19.17 0.66 -0.31
C VAL A 39 20.64 0.47 0.05
N HIS A 40 21.05 1.01 1.20
CA HIS A 40 22.39 0.78 1.74
C HIS A 40 22.42 -0.54 2.51
N ILE A 41 23.34 -1.41 2.15
CA ILE A 41 23.53 -2.71 2.80
C ILE A 41 24.79 -2.63 3.66
N ARG A 42 24.65 -3.04 4.93
CA ARG A 42 25.75 -3.12 5.89
C ARG A 42 25.66 -4.43 6.64
N ASP A 43 26.81 -5.03 6.92
CA ASP A 43 26.92 -6.10 7.90
C ASP A 43 26.73 -5.52 9.32
N ASN A 44 26.20 -6.33 10.22
CA ASN A 44 26.12 -6.00 11.64
C ASN A 44 26.32 -7.29 12.44
N LEU A 45 27.43 -7.36 13.16
CA LEU A 45 27.84 -8.54 13.95
C LEU A 45 27.03 -8.70 15.24
N GLU A 46 26.29 -7.67 15.66
CA GLU A 46 25.39 -7.75 16.82
C GLU A 46 24.06 -8.46 16.48
N LEU A 47 23.73 -8.60 15.19
CA LEU A 47 22.55 -9.34 14.76
C LEU A 47 22.81 -10.85 14.81
N GLY A 48 21.73 -11.62 15.04
CA GLY A 48 21.74 -13.06 14.85
C GLY A 48 22.25 -13.44 13.45
N ALA A 49 22.91 -14.59 13.34
CA ALA A 49 23.65 -14.99 12.15
C ALA A 49 22.82 -14.92 10.85
N ASN A 50 21.55 -15.33 10.93
CA ASN A 50 20.58 -15.40 9.84
C ASN A 50 19.60 -14.23 9.83
N THR A 51 19.78 -13.25 10.72
CA THR A 51 18.83 -12.14 10.90
C THR A 51 19.18 -10.97 9.96
N TYR A 52 18.15 -10.38 9.36
CA TYR A 52 18.27 -9.07 8.71
C TYR A 52 17.29 -8.09 9.33
N VAL A 53 17.67 -6.82 9.24
CA VAL A 53 16.87 -5.67 9.70
C VAL A 53 16.82 -4.68 8.55
N ILE A 54 15.63 -4.16 8.28
CA ILE A 54 15.37 -3.09 7.31
C ILE A 54 15.06 -1.84 8.10
N THR A 55 15.83 -0.78 7.83
CA THR A 55 15.69 0.50 8.51
C THR A 55 15.34 1.61 7.55
N LEU A 56 14.46 2.53 7.96
CA LEU A 56 14.15 3.77 7.25
C LEU A 56 14.54 4.94 8.14
N LYS A 57 15.40 5.84 7.63
CA LYS A 57 15.92 7.01 8.38
C LYS A 57 16.55 6.64 9.74
N GLY A 58 17.15 5.46 9.82
CA GLY A 58 17.78 4.93 11.03
C GLY A 58 16.84 4.19 11.99
N ALA A 59 15.52 4.27 11.79
CA ALA A 59 14.54 3.52 12.59
C ALA A 59 14.27 2.13 11.96
N GLU A 60 14.17 1.09 12.77
CA GLU A 60 13.78 -0.25 12.34
C GLU A 60 12.32 -0.27 11.89
N ILE A 61 12.08 -0.72 10.66
CA ILE A 61 10.73 -0.85 10.08
C ILE A 61 10.37 -2.30 9.75
N GLY A 62 11.34 -3.22 9.80
CA GLY A 62 11.10 -4.65 9.64
C GLY A 62 12.32 -5.47 10.01
N ARG A 63 12.06 -6.68 10.52
CA ARG A 63 13.06 -7.65 10.96
C ARG A 63 12.56 -9.05 10.65
N ALA A 64 13.44 -9.90 10.17
CA ALA A 64 13.15 -11.30 9.95
C ALA A 64 14.45 -12.11 9.82
N GLU A 65 14.29 -13.42 9.72
CA GLU A 65 15.38 -14.35 9.46
C GLU A 65 15.29 -14.89 8.02
N ALA A 66 16.45 -15.18 7.45
CA ALA A 66 16.56 -15.85 6.16
C ALA A 66 17.68 -16.88 6.24
N PHE A 67 17.49 -18.06 5.65
CA PHE A 67 18.42 -19.17 5.76
C PHE A 67 18.97 -19.51 4.37
N PRO A 68 20.15 -18.98 3.98
CA PRO A 68 20.75 -19.29 2.69
C PRO A 68 20.94 -20.80 2.50
N GLY A 69 20.61 -21.31 1.31
CA GLY A 69 20.63 -22.74 1.00
C GLY A 69 19.35 -23.49 1.36
N GLN A 70 18.44 -22.87 2.10
CA GLN A 70 17.10 -23.39 2.38
C GLN A 70 16.02 -22.64 1.58
N TRP A 71 14.82 -23.20 1.59
CA TRP A 71 13.63 -22.66 0.94
C TRP A 71 12.54 -22.42 1.97
N LEU A 72 11.79 -21.32 1.80
CA LEU A 72 10.61 -21.05 2.59
C LEU A 72 9.38 -21.60 1.85
N ALA A 73 8.70 -22.57 2.45
CA ALA A 73 7.43 -23.08 1.99
C ALA A 73 6.29 -22.37 2.72
N ILE A 74 5.54 -21.54 2.01
CA ILE A 74 4.46 -20.70 2.53
C ILE A 74 3.13 -21.41 2.29
N ASP A 75 2.29 -21.50 3.32
CA ASP A 75 0.94 -22.05 3.25
C ASP A 75 -0.06 -20.94 2.86
N PRO A 76 -0.67 -21.00 1.66
CA PRO A 76 -1.70 -20.04 1.26
C PRO A 76 -3.10 -20.36 1.84
N GLY A 77 -3.22 -21.38 2.70
CA GLY A 77 -4.45 -21.83 3.35
C GLY A 77 -5.11 -23.05 2.70
N GLN A 78 -4.47 -23.68 1.71
CA GLN A 78 -5.03 -24.80 0.93
C GLN A 78 -4.08 -26.00 0.84
N VAL A 79 -3.14 -26.14 1.77
CA VAL A 79 -2.16 -27.23 1.74
C VAL A 79 -2.77 -28.58 2.11
N THR A 80 -2.26 -29.65 1.50
CA THR A 80 -2.77 -31.03 1.67
C THR A 80 -1.89 -31.91 2.56
N GLY A 81 -0.76 -31.39 3.04
CA GLY A 81 0.19 -32.13 3.87
C GLY A 81 1.10 -31.22 4.70
N GLN A 82 1.83 -31.81 5.63
CA GLN A 82 2.81 -31.10 6.48
C GLN A 82 4.23 -31.40 6.00
N LEU A 83 5.12 -30.42 6.18
CA LEU A 83 6.53 -30.52 5.83
C LEU A 83 7.39 -30.62 7.09
N GLN A 84 8.52 -31.33 6.98
CA GLN A 84 9.52 -31.35 8.05
C GLN A 84 10.46 -30.17 7.88
N GLY A 85 10.59 -29.33 8.91
CA GLY A 85 11.44 -28.15 8.85
C GLY A 85 11.28 -27.27 10.08
N THR A 86 11.79 -26.04 9.98
CA THR A 86 11.65 -25.04 11.05
C THR A 86 10.42 -24.18 10.78
N PRO A 87 9.37 -24.25 11.61
CA PRO A 87 8.18 -23.43 11.45
C PRO A 87 8.50 -21.95 11.65
N THR A 88 7.84 -21.08 10.88
CA THR A 88 8.01 -19.63 10.92
C THR A 88 6.77 -18.96 10.30
N GLU A 89 6.85 -17.64 10.10
CA GLU A 89 5.86 -16.86 9.36
C GLU A 89 6.55 -16.14 8.19
N ASP A 90 5.85 -16.01 7.07
CA ASP A 90 6.30 -15.15 5.98
C ASP A 90 6.35 -13.68 6.46
N PRO A 91 7.48 -12.98 6.30
CA PRO A 91 7.63 -11.64 6.86
C PRO A 91 6.87 -10.53 6.11
N ALA A 92 6.35 -10.79 4.91
CA ALA A 92 5.60 -9.80 4.15
C ALA A 92 4.10 -9.83 4.47
N PHE A 93 3.53 -11.02 4.67
CA PHE A 93 2.09 -11.22 4.80
C PHE A 93 1.67 -11.89 6.12
N GLY A 94 2.62 -12.41 6.91
CA GLY A 94 2.33 -13.11 8.17
C GLY A 94 1.69 -14.49 7.97
N LEU A 95 1.86 -15.09 6.79
CA LEU A 95 1.30 -16.41 6.50
C LEU A 95 2.14 -17.50 7.17
N PRO A 96 1.53 -18.59 7.67
CA PRO A 96 2.26 -19.74 8.19
C PRO A 96 3.23 -20.28 7.14
N ALA A 97 4.46 -20.57 7.56
CA ALA A 97 5.50 -21.05 6.66
C ALA A 97 6.47 -22.00 7.36
N VAL A 98 7.25 -22.74 6.57
CA VAL A 98 8.25 -23.68 7.07
C VAL A 98 9.54 -23.55 6.25
N TRP A 99 10.68 -23.39 6.91
CA TRP A 99 11.99 -23.51 6.26
C TRP A 99 12.31 -24.98 6.02
N ILE A 100 12.54 -25.33 4.76
CA ILE A 100 12.80 -26.69 4.30
C ILE A 100 14.11 -26.77 3.52
N ASP A 101 14.73 -27.95 3.56
CA ASP A 101 15.90 -28.24 2.72
C ASP A 101 15.50 -28.44 1.25
N SER A 102 16.47 -28.26 0.34
CA SER A 102 16.25 -28.32 -1.11
C SER A 102 15.59 -29.61 -1.59
N GLY A 103 15.85 -30.74 -0.93
CA GLY A 103 15.27 -32.04 -1.28
C GLY A 103 13.76 -32.14 -1.08
N GLN A 104 13.16 -31.27 -0.25
CA GLN A 104 11.71 -31.26 0.01
C GLN A 104 10.95 -30.31 -0.91
N ARG A 105 11.62 -29.56 -1.79
CA ARG A 105 11.02 -28.50 -2.61
C ARG A 105 9.89 -29.01 -3.50
N GLU A 106 10.13 -30.06 -4.27
CA GLU A 106 9.10 -30.62 -5.18
C GLU A 106 7.92 -31.16 -4.39
N HIS A 107 8.17 -31.80 -3.26
CA HIS A 107 7.13 -32.34 -2.38
C HIS A 107 6.25 -31.24 -1.77
N ALA A 108 6.86 -30.13 -1.33
CA ALA A 108 6.15 -28.96 -0.85
C ALA A 108 5.23 -28.36 -1.91
N GLN A 109 5.69 -28.27 -3.16
CA GLN A 109 4.87 -27.80 -4.28
C GLN A 109 3.69 -28.74 -4.56
N VAL A 110 3.90 -30.05 -4.51
CA VAL A 110 2.80 -31.05 -4.64
C VAL A 110 1.76 -30.90 -3.54
N TYR A 111 2.18 -30.55 -2.32
CA TYR A 111 1.28 -30.26 -1.21
C TYR A 111 0.58 -28.90 -1.29
N GLY A 112 0.87 -28.08 -2.31
CA GLY A 112 0.23 -26.79 -2.54
C GLY A 112 0.93 -25.61 -1.85
N TYR A 113 2.14 -25.80 -1.31
CA TYR A 113 2.92 -24.69 -0.74
C TYR A 113 3.51 -23.83 -1.86
N THR A 114 3.57 -22.52 -1.61
CA THR A 114 4.37 -21.61 -2.41
C THR A 114 5.81 -21.64 -1.89
N VAL A 115 6.75 -22.13 -2.72
CA VAL A 115 8.15 -22.34 -2.30
C VAL A 115 9.07 -21.28 -2.90
N VAL A 116 9.78 -20.54 -2.05
CA VAL A 116 10.65 -19.43 -2.44
C VAL A 116 12.03 -19.52 -1.78
N ASP A 117 13.08 -19.06 -2.47
CA ASP A 117 14.45 -19.04 -1.93
C ASP A 117 14.64 -17.89 -0.91
N ALA A 118 15.69 -17.99 -0.09
CA ALA A 118 15.98 -16.99 0.95
C ALA A 118 16.17 -15.56 0.42
N GLY A 119 16.77 -15.38 -0.76
CA GLY A 119 16.92 -14.05 -1.37
C GLY A 119 15.59 -13.45 -1.80
N THR A 120 14.67 -14.30 -2.29
CA THR A 120 13.30 -13.94 -2.63
C THR A 120 12.52 -13.51 -1.38
N VAL A 121 12.65 -14.22 -0.26
CA VAL A 121 12.02 -13.83 1.02
C VAL A 121 12.41 -12.41 1.42
N VAL A 122 13.71 -12.10 1.43
CA VAL A 122 14.21 -10.76 1.78
C VAL A 122 13.71 -9.70 0.77
N ALA A 123 13.72 -10.02 -0.52
CA ALA A 123 13.28 -9.11 -1.57
C ALA A 123 11.77 -8.81 -1.50
N THR A 124 10.93 -9.81 -1.22
CA THR A 124 9.48 -9.67 -1.06
C THR A 124 9.16 -8.84 0.18
N HIS A 125 9.83 -9.11 1.31
CA HIS A 125 9.68 -8.30 2.52
C HIS A 125 10.08 -6.84 2.28
N LEU A 126 11.22 -6.60 1.62
CA LEU A 126 11.62 -5.25 1.23
C LEU A 126 10.56 -4.58 0.36
N ASN A 127 10.04 -5.27 -0.66
CA ASN A 127 9.00 -4.73 -1.54
C ASN A 127 7.74 -4.35 -0.75
N HIS A 128 7.30 -5.21 0.18
CA HIS A 128 6.17 -4.93 1.05
C HIS A 128 6.39 -3.66 1.89
N LEU A 129 7.56 -3.54 2.54
CA LEU A 129 7.90 -2.36 3.33
C LEU A 129 8.02 -1.08 2.50
N LEU A 130 8.54 -1.16 1.27
CA LEU A 130 8.59 -0.01 0.37
C LEU A 130 7.18 0.52 0.08
N HIS A 131 6.21 -0.35 -0.17
CA HIS A 131 4.82 0.06 -0.38
C HIS A 131 4.21 0.64 0.90
N ARG A 132 4.41 -0.03 2.03
CA ARG A 132 3.88 0.39 3.32
C ARG A 132 4.38 1.77 3.76
N HIS A 133 5.63 2.11 3.45
CA HIS A 133 6.28 3.36 3.83
C HIS A 133 6.47 4.33 2.64
N ALA A 134 5.72 4.16 1.55
CA ALA A 134 5.87 4.96 0.33
C ALA A 134 5.77 6.48 0.61
N ALA A 135 4.77 6.90 1.38
CA ALA A 135 4.56 8.29 1.75
C ALA A 135 5.72 8.86 2.59
N GLU A 136 6.26 8.09 3.53
CA GLU A 136 7.38 8.50 4.39
C GLU A 136 8.69 8.65 3.60
N MET A 137 8.85 7.85 2.55
CA MET A 137 9.99 7.92 1.62
C MET A 137 9.87 9.06 0.61
N LEU A 138 8.67 9.58 0.35
CA LEU A 138 8.47 10.72 -0.54
C LEU A 138 8.86 12.02 0.17
N GLY A 139 10.14 12.39 0.05
CA GLY A 139 10.68 13.64 0.56
C GLY A 139 10.62 14.79 -0.46
N ARG A 140 11.07 15.97 -0.03
CA ARG A 140 11.18 17.15 -0.90
C ARG A 140 12.05 16.91 -2.13
N GLN A 141 13.13 16.14 -1.99
CA GLN A 141 14.04 15.83 -3.08
C GLN A 141 13.36 14.94 -4.14
N GLU A 142 12.58 13.95 -3.71
CA GLU A 142 11.84 13.07 -4.61
C GLU A 142 10.78 13.86 -5.39
N VAL A 143 10.03 14.73 -4.72
CA VAL A 143 9.03 15.59 -5.38
C VAL A 143 9.70 16.53 -6.38
N GLN A 144 10.84 17.14 -6.03
CA GLN A 144 11.58 17.99 -6.97
C GLN A 144 12.03 17.21 -8.21
N LYS A 145 12.57 15.99 -8.05
CA LYS A 145 12.95 15.13 -9.19
C LYS A 145 11.76 14.77 -10.07
N LEU A 146 10.57 14.58 -9.50
CA LEU A 146 9.35 14.33 -10.28
C LEU A 146 8.98 15.55 -11.12
N LEU A 147 9.01 16.75 -10.52
CA LEU A 147 8.74 18.00 -11.22
C LEU A 147 9.78 18.29 -12.31
N ASP A 148 11.06 18.09 -12.02
CA ASP A 148 12.15 18.30 -12.99
C ASP A 148 11.96 17.41 -14.21
N LYS A 149 11.67 16.11 -13.99
CA LYS A 149 11.42 15.14 -15.07
C LYS A 149 10.20 15.51 -15.89
N LEU A 150 9.10 15.92 -15.25
CA LEU A 150 7.90 16.35 -15.97
C LEU A 150 8.13 17.65 -16.73
N GLY A 151 8.95 18.56 -16.18
CA GLY A 151 9.33 19.83 -16.79
C GLY A 151 10.13 19.71 -18.08
N GLU A 152 10.76 18.56 -18.34
CA GLU A 152 11.42 18.26 -19.63
C GLU A 152 10.41 18.28 -20.80
N GLU A 153 9.16 17.85 -20.56
CA GLU A 153 8.09 17.80 -21.57
C GLU A 153 7.01 18.88 -21.36
N GLN A 154 6.74 19.26 -20.11
CA GLN A 154 5.58 20.07 -19.72
C GLN A 154 5.96 21.25 -18.81
N LYS A 155 7.01 21.99 -19.17
CA LYS A 155 7.53 23.10 -18.38
C LYS A 155 6.47 24.13 -17.95
N SER A 156 5.58 24.54 -18.87
CA SER A 156 4.54 25.54 -18.57
C SER A 156 3.63 25.07 -17.44
N LEU A 157 3.14 23.83 -17.50
CA LEU A 157 2.26 23.26 -16.47
C LEU A 157 2.95 23.23 -15.11
N VAL A 158 4.22 22.80 -15.07
CA VAL A 158 4.99 22.76 -13.82
C VAL A 158 5.13 24.16 -13.23
N GLU A 159 5.50 25.17 -14.03
CA GLU A 159 5.66 26.55 -13.57
C GLU A 159 4.33 27.20 -13.17
N ASP A 160 3.22 26.84 -13.81
CA ASP A 160 1.88 27.36 -13.52
C ASP A 160 1.32 26.80 -12.21
N VAL A 161 1.68 25.57 -11.85
CA VAL A 161 1.26 24.97 -10.57
C VAL A 161 2.24 25.27 -9.45
N VAL A 162 3.54 25.01 -9.63
CA VAL A 162 4.57 25.15 -8.60
C VAL A 162 5.66 26.12 -9.06
N PRO A 163 5.89 27.26 -8.37
CA PRO A 163 5.28 27.67 -7.10
C PRO A 163 4.03 28.57 -7.23
N LYS A 164 3.52 28.84 -8.44
CA LYS A 164 2.52 29.91 -8.67
C LYS A 164 1.16 29.63 -8.02
N ALA A 165 0.59 28.44 -8.22
CA ALA A 165 -0.72 28.08 -7.67
C ALA A 165 -0.61 27.48 -6.26
N ILE A 166 0.39 26.62 -6.04
CA ILE A 166 0.74 26.05 -4.72
C ILE A 166 2.25 25.99 -4.53
N ASN A 167 2.69 25.98 -3.28
CA ASN A 167 4.10 25.74 -2.96
C ASN A 167 4.46 24.24 -3.00
N LEU A 168 5.77 23.96 -3.07
CA LEU A 168 6.30 22.59 -3.12
C LEU A 168 5.91 21.74 -1.89
N THR A 169 5.77 22.35 -0.71
CA THR A 169 5.39 21.65 0.52
C THR A 169 3.94 21.17 0.45
N THR A 170 3.03 22.00 -0.10
CA THR A 170 1.63 21.63 -0.32
C THR A 170 1.53 20.48 -1.33
N LEU A 171 2.26 20.55 -2.45
CA LEU A 171 2.32 19.45 -3.41
C LEU A 171 2.86 18.17 -2.77
N GLN A 172 3.95 18.27 -1.99
CA GLN A 172 4.49 17.12 -1.25
C GLN A 172 3.42 16.49 -0.35
N ARG A 173 2.67 17.30 0.40
CA ARG A 173 1.60 16.80 1.28
C ARG A 173 0.51 16.08 0.48
N ILE A 174 0.07 16.63 -0.65
CA ILE A 174 -0.95 16.02 -1.51
C ILE A 174 -0.47 14.66 -2.03
N LEU A 175 0.74 14.59 -2.57
CA LEU A 175 1.31 13.33 -3.07
C LEU A 175 1.51 12.31 -1.93
N GLN A 176 1.93 12.75 -0.74
CA GLN A 176 2.00 11.89 0.44
C GLN A 176 0.64 11.35 0.83
N ASN A 177 -0.41 12.18 0.87
CA ASN A 177 -1.77 11.74 1.18
C ASN A 177 -2.25 10.67 0.18
N LEU A 178 -1.97 10.83 -1.12
CA LEU A 178 -2.30 9.81 -2.13
C LEU A 178 -1.58 8.49 -1.84
N LEU A 179 -0.27 8.54 -1.59
CA LEU A 179 0.55 7.36 -1.29
C LEU A 179 0.18 6.68 0.03
N GLU A 180 -0.20 7.45 1.05
CA GLU A 180 -0.69 6.92 2.32
C GLU A 180 -1.91 6.03 2.10
N GLU A 181 -2.68 6.25 1.04
CA GLU A 181 -3.87 5.47 0.65
C GLU A 181 -3.62 4.46 -0.46
N GLY A 182 -2.35 4.23 -0.81
CA GLY A 182 -1.98 3.31 -1.88
C GLY A 182 -2.39 3.78 -3.27
N VAL A 183 -2.64 5.07 -3.47
CA VAL A 183 -2.93 5.65 -4.79
C VAL A 183 -1.62 5.98 -5.50
N SER A 184 -1.45 5.42 -6.69
CA SER A 184 -0.30 5.69 -7.56
C SER A 184 -0.25 7.17 -7.98
N ILE A 185 0.93 7.77 -7.92
CA ILE A 185 1.22 9.14 -8.37
C ILE A 185 1.90 9.18 -9.76
N ARG A 186 1.78 8.11 -10.55
CA ARG A 186 2.37 8.01 -11.88
C ARG A 186 1.83 9.04 -12.86
N ASP A 187 0.53 9.30 -12.79
CA ASP A 187 -0.13 10.28 -13.64
C ASP A 187 0.02 11.70 -13.07
N MET A 188 1.27 12.16 -13.01
CA MET A 188 1.61 13.50 -12.53
C MET A 188 0.98 14.60 -13.39
N ARG A 189 0.66 14.31 -14.66
CA ARG A 189 -0.01 15.26 -15.54
C ARG A 189 -1.42 15.55 -15.03
N THR A 190 -2.24 14.52 -14.87
CA THR A 190 -3.61 14.67 -14.34
C THR A 190 -3.61 15.30 -12.95
N ILE A 191 -2.64 14.93 -12.10
CA ILE A 191 -2.46 15.56 -10.78
C ILE A 191 -2.20 17.07 -10.93
N LEU A 192 -1.22 17.50 -11.75
CA LEU A 192 -0.91 18.92 -11.90
C LEU A 192 -2.02 19.70 -12.62
N ASP A 193 -2.66 19.14 -13.64
CA ASP A 193 -3.79 19.78 -14.33
C ASP A 193 -4.94 20.08 -13.36
N THR A 194 -5.30 19.09 -12.53
CA THR A 194 -6.32 19.26 -11.48
C THR A 194 -5.91 20.36 -10.50
N LEU A 195 -4.64 20.39 -10.09
CA LEU A 195 -4.15 21.43 -9.18
C LEU A 195 -4.13 22.82 -9.83
N ALA A 196 -3.80 22.92 -11.13
CA ALA A 196 -3.83 24.19 -11.85
C ALA A 196 -5.25 24.80 -11.87
N GLU A 197 -6.27 23.95 -12.02
CA GLU A 197 -7.68 24.37 -12.05
C GLU A 197 -8.19 24.79 -10.67
N TYR A 198 -7.97 23.98 -9.63
CA TYR A 198 -8.63 24.17 -8.33
C TYR A 198 -7.80 24.93 -7.29
N ALA A 199 -6.48 24.91 -7.38
CA ALA A 199 -5.62 25.59 -6.39
C ALA A 199 -5.85 27.10 -6.24
N PRO A 200 -6.22 27.87 -7.29
CA PRO A 200 -6.51 29.29 -7.13
C PRO A 200 -7.66 29.59 -6.14
N GLN A 201 -8.59 28.65 -5.96
CA GLN A 201 -9.76 28.80 -5.10
C GLN A 201 -9.66 27.99 -3.79
N GLN A 202 -8.84 26.95 -3.78
CA GLN A 202 -8.67 26.05 -2.65
C GLN A 202 -7.19 25.81 -2.37
N GLN A 203 -6.75 26.07 -1.14
CA GLN A 203 -5.34 25.92 -0.74
C GLN A 203 -5.12 24.80 0.30
N ASP A 204 -6.19 24.24 0.86
CA ASP A 204 -6.09 23.12 1.78
C ASP A 204 -5.63 21.85 1.06
N ALA A 205 -4.56 21.23 1.56
CA ALA A 205 -3.97 20.06 0.93
C ALA A 205 -4.90 18.84 0.96
N ASN A 206 -5.77 18.69 1.96
CA ASN A 206 -6.69 17.56 2.05
C ASN A 206 -7.83 17.70 1.04
N GLU A 207 -8.38 18.92 0.92
CA GLU A 207 -9.41 19.23 -0.08
C GLU A 207 -8.87 19.04 -1.51
N LEU A 208 -7.67 19.56 -1.80
CA LEU A 208 -7.00 19.32 -3.09
C LEU A 208 -6.71 17.83 -3.32
N THR A 209 -6.35 17.08 -2.28
CA THR A 209 -6.18 15.62 -2.39
C THR A 209 -7.49 14.95 -2.82
N ALA A 210 -8.63 15.34 -2.25
CA ALA A 210 -9.93 14.77 -2.59
C ALA A 210 -10.30 15.03 -4.07
N LEU A 211 -10.02 16.24 -4.56
CA LEU A 211 -10.23 16.60 -5.98
C LEU A 211 -9.31 15.81 -6.92
N VAL A 212 -8.02 15.71 -6.56
CA VAL A 212 -7.05 14.91 -7.34
C VAL A 212 -7.45 13.43 -7.39
N ARG A 213 -7.99 12.88 -6.29
CA ARG A 213 -8.49 11.49 -6.27
C ARG A 213 -9.66 11.29 -7.23
N ILE A 214 -10.58 12.25 -7.33
CA ILE A 214 -11.69 12.21 -8.31
C ILE A 214 -11.11 12.16 -9.73
N ALA A 215 -10.17 13.05 -10.05
CA ALA A 215 -9.52 13.07 -11.36
C ALA A 215 -8.77 11.77 -11.69
N LEU A 216 -8.17 11.12 -10.68
CA LEU A 216 -7.54 9.81 -10.78
C LEU A 216 -8.51 8.63 -10.68
N GLY A 217 -9.82 8.88 -10.58
CA GLY A 217 -10.85 7.89 -10.27
C GLY A 217 -10.79 6.64 -11.16
N ARG A 218 -10.60 6.82 -12.48
CA ARG A 218 -10.44 5.70 -13.42
C ARG A 218 -9.24 4.80 -13.09
N SER A 219 -8.11 5.38 -12.68
CA SER A 219 -6.93 4.61 -12.25
C SER A 219 -7.17 3.93 -10.90
N ILE A 220 -7.82 4.61 -9.96
CA ILE A 220 -8.13 4.05 -8.63
C ILE A 220 -9.09 2.87 -8.77
N THR A 221 -10.17 3.01 -9.54
CA THR A 221 -11.12 1.92 -9.80
C THR A 221 -10.45 0.74 -10.49
N GLN A 222 -9.63 0.98 -11.52
CA GLN A 222 -8.93 -0.10 -12.23
C GLN A 222 -7.93 -0.85 -11.34
N GLN A 223 -7.32 -0.18 -10.34
CA GLN A 223 -6.40 -0.80 -9.38
C GLN A 223 -7.09 -1.86 -8.53
N TRP A 224 -8.33 -1.61 -8.10
CA TRP A 224 -9.08 -2.51 -7.21
C TRP A 224 -10.03 -3.46 -7.93
N PHE A 225 -10.51 -3.06 -9.11
CA PHE A 225 -11.47 -3.81 -9.92
C PHE A 225 -10.97 -3.99 -11.36
N PRO A 226 -9.85 -4.71 -11.55
CA PRO A 226 -9.23 -4.82 -12.87
C PRO A 226 -10.16 -5.57 -13.84
N GLY A 227 -10.64 -4.86 -14.87
CA GLY A 227 -11.46 -5.46 -15.93
C GLY A 227 -12.89 -5.84 -15.49
N GLN A 228 -13.36 -5.34 -14.35
CA GLN A 228 -14.72 -5.59 -13.88
C GLN A 228 -15.64 -4.38 -14.15
N ASP A 229 -16.78 -4.61 -14.78
CA ASP A 229 -17.78 -3.56 -15.02
C ASP A 229 -18.72 -3.34 -13.83
N THR A 230 -18.94 -4.39 -13.03
CA THR A 230 -19.71 -4.30 -11.78
C THR A 230 -18.76 -4.31 -10.60
N LEU A 231 -18.80 -3.26 -9.79
CA LEU A 231 -17.96 -3.08 -8.61
C LEU A 231 -18.72 -3.57 -7.38
N ASN A 232 -18.30 -4.71 -6.84
CA ASN A 232 -18.82 -5.22 -5.58
C ASN A 232 -18.13 -4.54 -4.42
N VAL A 233 -18.90 -3.88 -3.56
CA VAL A 233 -18.33 -3.03 -2.51
C VAL A 233 -19.05 -3.21 -1.18
N ILE A 234 -18.36 -2.80 -0.12
CA ILE A 234 -18.92 -2.55 1.19
C ILE A 234 -19.56 -1.15 1.18
N GLY A 235 -20.80 -1.03 1.61
CA GLY A 235 -21.51 0.24 1.77
C GLY A 235 -21.83 0.53 3.24
N LEU A 236 -22.30 1.75 3.50
CA LEU A 236 -22.90 2.12 4.78
C LEU A 236 -24.42 2.05 4.69
N GLU A 237 -25.06 1.68 5.79
CA GLU A 237 -26.51 1.82 5.90
C GLU A 237 -26.91 3.31 5.95
N ALA A 238 -28.03 3.67 5.31
CA ALA A 238 -28.48 5.06 5.19
C ALA A 238 -28.63 5.77 6.54
N GLN A 239 -29.11 5.08 7.58
CA GLN A 239 -29.23 5.67 8.92
C GLN A 239 -27.87 5.97 9.54
N LEU A 240 -26.89 5.08 9.35
CA LEU A 240 -25.51 5.29 9.82
C LEU A 240 -24.84 6.44 9.06
N GLU A 241 -25.03 6.54 7.74
CA GLU A 241 -24.54 7.68 6.95
C GLU A 241 -25.06 9.01 7.48
N GLN A 242 -26.37 9.10 7.77
CA GLN A 242 -26.97 10.32 8.30
C GLN A 242 -26.39 10.72 9.66
N VAL A 243 -26.20 9.76 10.56
CA VAL A 243 -25.59 10.01 11.88
C VAL A 243 -24.15 10.52 11.72
N LEU A 244 -23.36 9.90 10.83
CA LEU A 244 -21.98 10.33 10.56
C LEU A 244 -21.91 11.73 9.95
N MET A 245 -22.82 12.04 9.01
CA MET A 245 -22.93 13.37 8.41
C MET A 245 -23.29 14.45 9.45
N GLN A 246 -24.20 14.14 10.38
CA GLN A 246 -24.54 15.06 11.48
C GLN A 246 -23.34 15.29 12.42
N ALA A 247 -22.59 14.23 12.74
CA ALA A 247 -21.38 14.36 13.56
C ALA A 247 -20.29 15.21 12.86
N MET A 248 -20.20 15.15 11.54
CA MET A 248 -19.29 15.97 10.74
C MET A 248 -19.64 17.45 10.71
N ASN A 249 -20.93 17.80 10.70
CA ASN A 249 -21.39 19.20 10.77
C ASN A 249 -21.15 19.85 12.14
N GLY A 250 -20.85 19.05 13.18
CA GLY A 250 -20.39 19.52 14.48
C GLY A 250 -18.87 19.72 14.53
N ASN A 251 -18.23 19.30 15.61
CA ASN A 251 -16.77 19.40 15.79
C ASN A 251 -15.97 18.33 15.02
N GLY A 252 -16.61 17.56 14.12
CA GLY A 252 -15.96 16.49 13.36
C GLY A 252 -15.45 15.31 14.21
N ALA A 253 -15.92 15.19 15.45
CA ALA A 253 -15.56 14.12 16.38
C ALA A 253 -16.70 13.10 16.50
N LEU A 254 -16.36 11.81 16.36
CA LEU A 254 -17.29 10.72 16.61
C LEU A 254 -17.40 10.48 18.11
N GLU A 255 -18.62 10.26 18.60
CA GLU A 255 -18.83 9.80 19.98
C GLU A 255 -18.18 8.42 20.17
N PRO A 256 -17.55 8.14 21.34
CA PRO A 256 -16.80 6.89 21.56
C PRO A 256 -17.61 5.61 21.27
N GLY A 257 -18.86 5.55 21.73
CA GLY A 257 -19.70 4.36 21.52
C GLY A 257 -20.06 4.13 20.04
N LEU A 258 -20.31 5.22 19.29
CA LEU A 258 -20.53 5.14 17.84
C LEU A 258 -19.26 4.70 17.12
N ALA A 259 -18.10 5.24 17.51
CA ALA A 259 -16.80 4.91 16.93
C ALA A 259 -16.45 3.42 17.13
N GLU A 260 -16.62 2.90 18.34
CA GLU A 260 -16.39 1.47 18.63
C GLU A 260 -17.32 0.56 17.83
N THR A 261 -18.60 0.92 17.78
CA THR A 261 -19.61 0.16 17.01
C THR A 261 -19.27 0.18 15.52
N LEU A 262 -18.99 1.34 14.95
CA LEU A 262 -18.61 1.49 13.55
C LEU A 262 -17.37 0.65 13.20
N MET A 263 -16.33 0.70 14.04
CA MET A 263 -15.11 -0.07 13.82
C MET A 263 -15.36 -1.58 13.85
N SER A 264 -16.11 -2.06 14.84
CA SER A 264 -16.47 -3.48 14.98
C SER A 264 -17.30 -3.98 13.80
N GLN A 265 -18.32 -3.20 13.40
CA GLN A 265 -19.18 -3.55 12.27
C GLN A 265 -18.42 -3.51 10.93
N ALA A 266 -17.51 -2.54 10.75
CA ALA A 266 -16.66 -2.49 9.56
C ALA A 266 -15.71 -3.70 9.47
N GLU A 267 -15.15 -4.16 10.58
CA GLU A 267 -14.28 -5.35 10.63
C GLU A 267 -15.05 -6.64 10.29
N LEU A 268 -16.27 -6.80 10.82
CA LEU A 268 -17.16 -7.92 10.50
C LEU A 268 -17.58 -7.90 9.03
N ALA A 269 -17.96 -6.73 8.51
CA ALA A 269 -18.33 -6.56 7.10
C ALA A 269 -17.15 -6.88 6.18
N LEU A 270 -15.96 -6.38 6.50
CA LEU A 270 -14.74 -6.64 5.75
C LEU A 270 -14.42 -8.14 5.68
N THR A 271 -14.43 -8.83 6.83
CA THR A 271 -14.17 -10.27 6.90
C THR A 271 -15.16 -11.07 6.04
N ARG A 272 -16.45 -10.72 6.08
CA ARG A 272 -17.49 -11.37 5.26
C ARG A 272 -17.32 -11.11 3.77
N HIS A 273 -16.94 -9.88 3.42
CA HIS A 273 -16.72 -9.46 2.05
C HIS A 273 -15.52 -10.21 1.43
N GLU A 274 -14.40 -10.26 2.16
CA GLU A 274 -13.20 -11.00 1.75
C GLU A 274 -13.45 -12.51 1.65
N ALA A 275 -14.24 -13.08 2.57
CA ALA A 275 -14.65 -14.48 2.48
C ALA A 275 -15.44 -14.83 1.20
N SER A 276 -15.99 -13.80 0.52
CA SER A 276 -16.68 -13.95 -0.77
C SER A 276 -15.75 -13.79 -1.98
N GLY A 277 -14.44 -13.58 -1.75
CA GLY A 277 -13.44 -13.35 -2.80
C GLY A 277 -13.45 -11.95 -3.40
N GLU A 278 -14.17 -11.01 -2.78
CA GLU A 278 -14.30 -9.63 -3.25
C GLU A 278 -13.19 -8.73 -2.65
N PRO A 279 -12.74 -7.69 -3.37
CA PRO A 279 -11.67 -6.81 -2.89
C PRO A 279 -12.14 -5.97 -1.69
N PRO A 280 -11.25 -5.60 -0.74
CA PRO A 280 -11.60 -4.93 0.51
C PRO A 280 -11.90 -3.43 0.31
N VAL A 281 -12.92 -3.10 -0.47
CA VAL A 281 -13.27 -1.73 -0.85
C VAL A 281 -14.60 -1.32 -0.24
N MET A 282 -14.56 -0.25 0.54
CA MET A 282 -15.74 0.45 1.04
C MET A 282 -15.99 1.70 0.21
N VAL A 283 -17.22 1.90 -0.24
CA VAL A 283 -17.66 3.09 -0.98
C VAL A 283 -18.61 3.91 -0.14
N VAL A 284 -18.32 5.21 -0.04
CA VAL A 284 -19.04 6.17 0.81
C VAL A 284 -19.30 7.48 0.08
N GLN A 285 -20.18 8.32 0.64
CA GLN A 285 -20.35 9.69 0.18
C GLN A 285 -19.03 10.48 0.24
N HIS A 286 -18.86 11.42 -0.69
CA HIS A 286 -17.62 12.19 -0.84
C HIS A 286 -17.17 12.89 0.44
N SER A 287 -18.09 13.55 1.14
CA SER A 287 -17.85 14.24 2.41
C SER A 287 -17.34 13.32 3.53
N LEU A 288 -17.81 12.07 3.59
CA LEU A 288 -17.45 11.13 4.65
C LEU A 288 -16.08 10.45 4.41
N ARG A 289 -15.62 10.39 3.16
CA ARG A 289 -14.47 9.57 2.75
C ARG A 289 -13.18 9.89 3.50
N PRO A 290 -12.74 11.15 3.66
CA PRO A 290 -11.49 11.45 4.39
C PRO A 290 -11.55 11.03 5.86
N LEU A 291 -12.69 11.28 6.52
CA LEU A 291 -12.91 10.92 7.92
C LEU A 291 -12.84 9.41 8.11
N LEU A 292 -13.60 8.67 7.31
CA LEU A 292 -13.71 7.22 7.41
C LEU A 292 -12.41 6.52 7.02
N SER A 293 -11.73 6.98 5.96
CA SER A 293 -10.41 6.46 5.59
C SER A 293 -9.43 6.57 6.75
N ARG A 294 -9.29 7.78 7.33
CA ARG A 294 -8.37 8.01 8.45
C ARG A 294 -8.77 7.27 9.74
N PHE A 295 -10.06 7.07 9.97
CA PHE A 295 -10.57 6.39 11.15
C PHE A 295 -10.39 4.86 11.05
N LEU A 296 -10.93 4.25 10.00
CA LEU A 296 -10.98 2.79 9.84
C LEU A 296 -9.59 2.19 9.60
N ARG A 297 -8.73 2.86 8.83
CA ARG A 297 -7.40 2.33 8.47
C ARG A 297 -6.42 2.27 9.63
N ARG A 298 -6.73 2.88 10.78
CA ARG A 298 -5.95 2.72 12.02
C ARG A 298 -5.91 1.26 12.49
N ARG A 299 -7.00 0.53 12.28
CA ARG A 299 -7.13 -0.89 12.62
C ARG A 299 -7.17 -1.77 11.36
N LEU A 300 -7.97 -1.38 10.37
CA LEU A 300 -8.20 -2.11 9.13
C LEU A 300 -7.25 -1.59 8.03
N ARG A 301 -5.94 -1.85 8.19
CA ARG A 301 -4.91 -1.21 7.34
C ARG A 301 -5.06 -1.49 5.84
N HIS A 302 -5.61 -2.65 5.47
CA HIS A 302 -5.83 -3.08 4.09
C HIS A 302 -7.21 -2.69 3.54
N LEU A 303 -8.10 -2.13 4.37
CA LEU A 303 -9.38 -1.59 3.89
C LEU A 303 -9.13 -0.33 3.05
N VAL A 304 -9.77 -0.28 1.89
CA VAL A 304 -9.75 0.86 0.98
C VAL A 304 -11.06 1.61 1.12
N VAL A 305 -11.00 2.92 1.28
CA VAL A 305 -12.21 3.76 1.33
C VAL A 305 -12.23 4.68 0.11
N MET A 306 -13.18 4.43 -0.78
CA MET A 306 -13.40 5.19 -2.00
C MET A 306 -14.63 6.09 -1.88
N SER A 307 -14.57 7.24 -2.55
CA SER A 307 -15.75 8.09 -2.72
C SER A 307 -16.58 7.58 -3.90
N GLN A 308 -17.91 7.70 -3.82
CA GLN A 308 -18.78 7.53 -4.99
C GLN A 308 -18.36 8.44 -6.16
N ALA A 309 -17.85 9.64 -5.88
CA ALA A 309 -17.37 10.57 -6.91
C ALA A 309 -16.07 10.13 -7.60
N GLU A 310 -15.34 9.15 -7.04
CA GLU A 310 -14.14 8.58 -7.67
C GLU A 310 -14.48 7.46 -8.66
N ILE A 311 -15.73 6.99 -8.69
CA ILE A 311 -16.15 5.88 -9.53
C ILE A 311 -16.57 6.42 -10.90
N PRO A 312 -15.95 5.97 -12.01
CA PRO A 312 -16.35 6.37 -13.34
C PRO A 312 -17.80 6.00 -13.66
N ASP A 313 -18.49 6.85 -14.41
CA ASP A 313 -19.90 6.66 -14.80
C ASP A 313 -20.15 5.40 -15.67
N ASP A 314 -19.10 4.86 -16.29
CA ASP A 314 -19.16 3.63 -17.09
C ASP A 314 -19.13 2.34 -16.24
N ARG A 315 -19.06 2.46 -14.91
CA ARG A 315 -19.06 1.33 -13.97
C ARG A 315 -20.37 1.24 -13.21
N THR A 316 -20.81 0.00 -12.97
CA THR A 316 -22.01 -0.28 -12.17
C THR A 316 -21.61 -0.58 -10.73
N LEU A 317 -22.08 0.22 -9.78
CA LEU A 317 -21.83 0.00 -8.35
C LEU A 317 -22.85 -0.99 -7.78
N ARG A 318 -22.39 -2.06 -7.11
CA ARG A 318 -23.24 -3.03 -6.40
C ARG A 318 -22.78 -3.18 -4.96
N VAL A 319 -23.60 -2.75 -4.02
CA VAL A 319 -23.34 -2.94 -2.59
C VAL A 319 -23.71 -4.37 -2.20
N THR A 320 -22.70 -5.20 -1.91
CA THR A 320 -22.89 -6.60 -1.54
C THR A 320 -22.83 -6.82 -0.03
N THR A 321 -22.30 -5.85 0.71
CA THR A 321 -22.14 -5.93 2.17
C THR A 321 -22.39 -4.55 2.77
N LEU A 322 -23.11 -4.49 3.89
CA LEU A 322 -23.45 -3.25 4.56
C LEU A 322 -22.84 -3.20 5.96
N VAL A 323 -22.35 -2.03 6.35
CA VAL A 323 -21.98 -1.70 7.73
C VAL A 323 -23.14 -0.93 8.37
N GLY A 324 -23.58 -1.39 9.54
CA GLY A 324 -24.72 -0.81 10.27
C GLY A 324 -25.94 -1.74 10.35
N GLY A 325 -26.06 -2.69 9.43
CA GLY A 325 -27.15 -3.67 9.41
C GLY A 325 -27.04 -4.71 10.53
N ARG A 326 -28.15 -4.98 11.22
CA ARG A 326 -28.30 -6.12 12.13
C ARG A 326 -28.23 -7.46 11.39
#